data_AF-G5A2G7-F1
#
_entry.id   AF-G5A2G7-F1
#
_cell.length_a   1.000
_cell.length_b   1.000
_cell.length_c   1.000
_cell.angle_alpha   90.00
_cell.angle_beta   90.00
_cell.angle_gamma   90.00
#
_symmetry.space_group_name_H-M   'P 1'
#
loop_
_entity.id
_entity.type
_entity.pdbx_description
1 polymer ?
#
loop_
_entity_poly.entity_id
_entity_poly.type
_entity_poly.pdbx_seq_one_letter_code
_entity_poly.pdbx_strand_id
1 'polypeptide(L)'
;VAELLGFRQMFACICLSVCAPTRKDLSEWLLDRAFDEERKHVIAALKDIPLVALVSDGWSNLRRESLINFIIVAPGIRPLLWTCRVTAEAVKSGTYMAQMIGDVVDEIEKEIGVVKVVSVTTDNASNMRSAWSILEQTCPGFLATGCAAHGLRLLMKDVLGFDIL
;
A
#
# COMPACT_ATOMS: atom_id res chain seq x y z
N VAL A 1 -16.65 -7.64 14.42
CA VAL A 1 -17.33 -8.05 13.16
C VAL A 1 -18.80 -7.62 13.14
N ALA A 2 -19.60 -7.90 14.17
CA ALA A 2 -21.03 -7.54 14.23
C ALA A 2 -21.35 -6.02 14.15
N GLU A 3 -20.37 -5.17 14.42
CA GLU A 3 -20.51 -3.72 14.38
C GLU A 3 -20.16 -3.10 13.03
N LEU A 4 -19.57 -3.88 12.11
CA LEU A 4 -19.24 -3.39 10.78
C LEU A 4 -20.53 -3.12 10.00
N LEU A 5 -20.63 -1.93 9.39
CA LEU A 5 -21.81 -1.52 8.61
C LEU A 5 -22.15 -2.55 7.52
N GLY A 6 -21.15 -3.04 6.78
CA GLY A 6 -21.34 -4.06 5.75
C GLY A 6 -21.88 -5.38 6.31
N PHE A 7 -21.45 -5.77 7.51
CA PHE A 7 -21.99 -6.96 8.17
C PHE A 7 -23.46 -6.76 8.57
N ARG A 8 -23.82 -5.59 9.11
CA ARG A 8 -25.22 -5.28 9.45
C ARG A 8 -26.11 -5.22 8.22
N GLN A 9 -25.65 -4.62 7.13
CA GLN A 9 -26.36 -4.56 5.84
C GLN A 9 -26.55 -5.96 5.25
N MET A 10 -25.52 -6.81 5.30
CA MET A 10 -25.63 -8.21 4.88
C MET A 10 -26.77 -8.93 5.63
N PHE A 11 -26.81 -8.81 6.96
CA PHE A 11 -27.88 -9.43 7.75
C PHE A 11 -29.28 -8.84 7.49
N ALA A 12 -29.38 -7.55 7.17
CA ALA A 12 -30.64 -6.93 6.77
C ALA A 12 -31.16 -7.44 5.40
N CYS A 13 -30.26 -7.89 4.52
CA CYS A 13 -30.60 -8.44 3.21
C CYS A 13 -30.80 -9.96 3.20
N ILE A 14 -30.42 -10.67 4.28
CA ILE A 14 -30.66 -12.10 4.42
C ILE A 14 -32.14 -12.32 4.76
N CYS A 15 -32.95 -12.60 3.73
CA CYS A 15 -34.28 -13.18 3.89
C CYS A 15 -34.17 -14.72 3.85
N LEU A 16 -35.13 -15.44 4.46
CA LEU A 16 -35.23 -16.91 4.46
C LEU A 16 -35.18 -17.53 3.05
N SER A 17 -35.43 -16.74 2.00
CA SER A 17 -35.43 -17.15 0.59
C SER A 17 -34.07 -17.02 -0.12
N VAL A 18 -33.09 -16.35 0.50
CA VAL A 18 -31.78 -16.09 -0.12
C VAL A 18 -30.78 -17.16 0.33
N CYS A 19 -30.29 -17.98 -0.60
CA CYS A 19 -29.16 -18.85 -0.33
C CYS A 19 -27.89 -18.00 -0.20
N ALA A 20 -27.24 -18.06 0.95
CA ALA A 20 -25.95 -17.41 1.15
C ALA A 20 -24.91 -17.99 0.17
N PRO A 21 -24.02 -17.15 -0.38
CA PRO A 21 -22.94 -17.63 -1.23
C PRO A 21 -22.03 -18.59 -0.46
N THR A 22 -21.47 -19.56 -1.17
CA THR A 22 -20.51 -20.49 -0.56
C THR A 22 -19.20 -19.75 -0.26
N ARG A 23 -18.37 -20.34 0.62
CA ARG A 23 -16.99 -19.87 0.83
C ARG A 23 -16.22 -19.74 -0.48
N LYS A 24 -16.45 -20.67 -1.43
CA LYS A 24 -15.80 -20.69 -2.73
C LYS A 24 -16.23 -19.51 -3.58
N ASP A 25 -17.54 -19.23 -3.63
CA ASP A 25 -18.08 -18.06 -4.32
C ASP A 25 -17.47 -16.76 -3.77
N LEU A 26 -17.39 -16.66 -2.44
CA LEU A 26 -16.81 -15.50 -1.75
C LEU A 26 -15.30 -15.32 -2.02
N SER A 27 -14.53 -16.39 -2.16
CA SER A 27 -13.07 -16.32 -2.36
C SER A 27 -12.62 -16.26 -3.82
N GLU A 28 -13.55 -16.43 -4.76
CA GLU A 28 -13.28 -16.42 -6.19
C GLU A 28 -14.04 -15.24 -6.81
N TRP A 29 -15.04 -15.52 -7.65
CA TRP A 29 -15.65 -14.51 -8.51
C TRP A 29 -16.31 -13.33 -7.77
N LEU A 30 -16.82 -13.50 -6.54
CA LEU A 30 -17.38 -12.37 -5.78
C LEU A 30 -16.29 -11.42 -5.28
N LEU A 31 -15.16 -11.96 -4.84
CA LEU A 31 -14.01 -11.15 -4.43
C LEU A 31 -13.40 -10.47 -5.64
N ASP A 32 -13.19 -11.20 -6.73
CA ASP A 32 -12.64 -10.66 -7.98
C ASP A 32 -13.54 -9.54 -8.52
N ARG A 33 -14.85 -9.75 -8.53
CA ARG A 33 -15.80 -8.71 -8.95
C ARG A 33 -15.74 -7.48 -8.05
N ALA A 34 -15.77 -7.66 -6.73
CA ALA A 34 -15.70 -6.54 -5.79
C ALA A 34 -14.37 -5.79 -5.90
N PHE A 35 -13.26 -6.51 -6.10
CA PHE A 35 -11.95 -5.94 -6.34
C PHE A 35 -11.92 -5.13 -7.64
N ASP A 36 -12.43 -5.67 -8.75
CA ASP A 36 -12.46 -4.99 -10.04
C ASP A 36 -13.35 -3.74 -10.02
N GLU A 37 -14.49 -3.80 -9.33
CA GLU A 37 -15.37 -2.65 -9.11
C GLU A 37 -14.65 -1.55 -8.31
N GLU A 38 -14.01 -1.91 -7.21
CA GLU A 38 -13.27 -0.94 -6.38
C GLU A 38 -12.04 -0.41 -7.10
N ARG A 39 -11.33 -1.25 -7.86
CA ARG A 39 -10.17 -0.85 -8.67
C ARG A 39 -10.56 0.22 -9.70
N LYS A 40 -11.73 0.10 -10.33
CA LYS A 40 -12.25 1.12 -11.24
C LYS A 40 -12.53 2.43 -10.52
N HIS A 41 -13.12 2.39 -9.31
CA HIS A 41 -13.35 3.59 -8.51
C HIS A 41 -12.04 4.27 -8.09
N VAL A 42 -11.05 3.47 -7.66
CA VAL A 42 -9.71 3.96 -7.31
C VAL A 42 -9.05 4.66 -8.51
N ILE A 43 -9.02 4.01 -9.67
CA ILE A 43 -8.43 4.59 -10.89
C ILE A 43 -9.16 5.87 -11.29
N ALA A 44 -10.51 5.87 -11.25
CA ALA A 44 -11.30 7.05 -11.56
C ALA A 44 -10.99 8.22 -10.61
N ALA A 45 -10.89 7.95 -9.31
CA ALA A 45 -10.57 8.97 -8.30
C ALA A 45 -9.17 9.58 -8.48
N LEU A 46 -8.21 8.80 -9.00
CA LEU A 46 -6.83 9.24 -9.23
C LEU A 46 -6.59 9.90 -10.59
N LYS A 47 -7.50 9.71 -11.55
CA LYS A 47 -7.31 10.16 -12.94
C LYS A 47 -7.23 11.68 -13.08
N ASP A 48 -8.01 12.41 -12.30
CA ASP A 48 -8.04 13.87 -12.33
C ASP A 48 -7.07 14.51 -11.33
N ILE A 49 -6.40 13.69 -10.52
CA ILE A 49 -5.37 14.17 -9.61
C ILE A 49 -4.08 14.42 -10.41
N PRO A 50 -3.50 15.64 -10.32
CA PRO A 50 -2.32 15.99 -11.10
C PRO A 50 -1.10 15.19 -10.67
N LEU A 51 -0.84 15.12 -9.37
CA LEU A 51 0.33 14.46 -8.78
C LEU A 51 -0.09 13.68 -7.55
N VAL A 52 0.52 12.50 -7.38
CA VAL A 52 0.29 11.61 -6.24
C VAL A 52 1.62 11.22 -5.60
N ALA A 53 1.55 10.89 -4.31
CA ALA A 53 2.67 10.32 -3.57
C ALA A 53 2.35 8.87 -3.19
N LEU A 54 3.40 8.05 -3.11
CA LEU A 54 3.33 6.67 -2.67
C LEU A 54 3.80 6.59 -1.22
N VAL A 55 3.12 5.80 -0.42
CA VAL A 55 3.55 5.46 0.94
C VAL A 55 3.67 3.95 1.00
N SER A 56 4.80 3.47 1.49
CA SER A 56 5.08 2.05 1.64
C SER A 56 5.41 1.71 3.07
N ASP A 57 4.81 0.63 3.58
CA ASP A 57 5.14 0.09 4.88
C ASP A 57 5.21 -1.43 4.83
N GLY A 58 6.23 -1.98 5.50
CA GLY A 58 6.55 -3.39 5.50
C GLY A 58 6.32 -4.00 6.88
N TRP A 59 5.62 -5.12 6.94
CA TRP A 59 5.50 -5.91 8.18
C TRP A 59 5.73 -7.38 7.91
N SER A 60 6.24 -8.10 8.92
CA SER A 60 6.41 -9.54 8.84
C SER A 60 5.24 -10.24 9.50
N ASN A 61 4.64 -11.20 8.80
CA ASN A 61 3.58 -12.03 9.38
C ASN A 61 4.15 -13.14 10.29
N LEU A 62 3.27 -13.89 10.96
CA LEU A 62 3.67 -15.00 11.84
C LEU A 62 4.41 -16.14 11.10
N ARG A 63 4.29 -16.21 9.77
CA ARG A 63 5.00 -17.16 8.91
C ARG A 63 6.36 -16.63 8.43
N ARG A 64 6.79 -15.46 8.94
CA ARG A 64 8.00 -14.74 8.54
C ARG A 64 8.03 -14.32 7.07
N GLU A 65 6.86 -14.25 6.44
CA GLU A 65 6.72 -13.64 5.13
C GLU A 65 6.62 -12.13 5.32
N SER A 66 7.33 -11.38 4.50
CA SER A 66 7.20 -9.93 4.52
C SER A 66 6.08 -9.49 3.62
N LEU A 67 5.18 -8.67 4.14
CA LEU A 67 4.11 -8.02 3.41
C LEU A 67 4.46 -6.54 3.29
N ILE A 68 4.44 -6.02 2.08
CA ILE A 68 4.75 -4.61 1.79
C ILE A 68 3.51 -3.99 1.17
N ASN A 69 2.91 -3.05 1.89
CA ASN A 69 1.72 -2.33 1.45
C ASN A 69 2.14 -1.08 0.69
N PHE A 70 1.46 -0.82 -0.42
CA PHE A 70 1.63 0.39 -1.23
C PHE A 70 0.33 1.17 -1.24
N ILE A 71 0.37 2.37 -0.66
CA ILE A 71 -0.79 3.25 -0.49
C ILE A 71 -0.53 4.54 -1.26
N ILE A 72 -1.48 4.93 -2.08
CA ILE A 72 -1.44 6.20 -2.80
C ILE A 72 -2.10 7.27 -1.94
N VAL A 73 -1.44 8.42 -1.82
CA VAL A 73 -1.93 9.59 -1.11
C VAL A 73 -1.83 10.82 -2.00
N ALA A 74 -2.83 11.70 -1.91
CA ALA A 74 -2.81 13.01 -2.53
C ALA A 74 -3.72 13.98 -1.75
N PRO A 75 -3.51 15.31 -1.88
CA PRO A 75 -4.38 16.29 -1.24
C PRO A 75 -5.85 16.12 -1.66
N GLY A 76 -6.76 16.17 -0.69
CA GLY A 76 -8.20 16.15 -0.95
C GLY A 76 -8.81 14.76 -1.18
N ILE A 77 -8.01 13.69 -1.20
CA ILE A 77 -8.51 12.31 -1.23
C ILE A 77 -8.15 11.54 0.03
N ARG A 78 -8.91 10.48 0.30
CA ARG A 78 -8.54 9.50 1.32
C ARG A 78 -7.36 8.67 0.81
N PRO A 79 -6.48 8.15 1.70
CA PRO A 79 -5.46 7.19 1.31
C PRO A 79 -6.10 5.95 0.65
N LEU A 80 -5.54 5.51 -0.48
CA LEU A 80 -6.05 4.39 -1.26
C LEU A 80 -4.99 3.29 -1.32
N LEU A 81 -5.34 2.07 -0.90
CA LEU A 81 -4.46 0.91 -1.05
C LEU A 81 -4.38 0.56 -2.54
N TRP A 82 -3.17 0.60 -3.11
CA TRP A 82 -2.94 0.22 -4.50
C TRP A 82 -2.65 -1.27 -4.65
N THR A 83 -1.71 -1.77 -3.86
CA THR A 83 -1.30 -3.18 -3.89
C THR A 83 -0.59 -3.59 -2.60
N CYS A 84 -0.52 -4.89 -2.38
CA CYS A 84 0.29 -5.51 -1.34
C CYS A 84 1.20 -6.54 -2.00
N ARG A 85 2.50 -6.49 -1.70
CA ARG A 85 3.49 -7.44 -2.21
C ARG A 85 3.95 -8.35 -1.10
N VAL A 86 3.95 -9.66 -1.37
CA VAL A 86 4.55 -10.66 -0.49
C VAL A 86 5.99 -10.87 -0.96
N THR A 87 6.94 -10.74 -0.04
CA THR A 87 8.35 -11.03 -0.31
C THR A 87 8.82 -12.15 0.61
N ALA A 88 9.65 -13.04 0.07
CA ALA A 88 10.37 -14.00 0.89
C ALA A 88 11.41 -13.27 1.76
N GLU A 89 11.79 -13.91 2.88
CA GLU A 89 12.83 -13.40 3.80
C GLU A 89 14.19 -13.24 3.10
N ALA A 90 14.45 -14.10 2.10
CA ALA A 90 15.68 -14.11 1.33
C ALA A 90 15.68 -12.97 0.29
N VAL A 91 16.45 -11.93 0.62
CA VAL A 91 16.84 -10.78 -0.21
C VAL A 91 15.86 -9.60 -0.22
N LYS A 92 15.92 -8.80 0.86
CA LYS A 92 15.43 -7.40 0.89
C LYS A 92 16.56 -6.40 0.66
N SER A 93 17.37 -6.59 -0.40
CA SER A 93 18.42 -5.63 -0.74
C SER A 93 17.82 -4.28 -1.14
N GLY A 94 18.60 -3.20 -1.07
CA GLY A 94 18.16 -1.90 -1.58
C GLY A 94 17.81 -1.94 -3.07
N THR A 95 18.53 -2.73 -3.86
CA THR A 95 18.24 -2.94 -5.29
C THR A 95 16.89 -3.62 -5.52
N TYR A 96 16.59 -4.68 -4.76
CA TYR A 96 15.31 -5.38 -4.85
C TYR A 96 14.14 -4.46 -4.48
N MET A 97 14.33 -3.66 -3.42
CA MET A 97 13.31 -2.71 -2.97
C MET A 97 13.12 -1.57 -3.98
N ALA A 98 14.19 -1.04 -4.56
CA ALA A 98 14.11 -0.04 -5.62
C ALA A 98 13.35 -0.58 -6.83
N GLN A 99 13.67 -1.80 -7.28
CA GLN A 99 13.00 -2.43 -8.40
C GLN A 99 11.50 -2.62 -8.11
N MET A 100 11.15 -3.17 -6.94
CA MET A 100 9.76 -3.36 -6.56
C MET A 100 8.97 -2.03 -6.49
N ILE A 101 9.56 -1.00 -5.90
CA ILE A 101 8.92 0.33 -5.83
C ILE A 101 8.76 0.90 -7.24
N GLY A 102 9.79 0.79 -8.09
CA GLY A 102 9.75 1.20 -9.49
C GLY A 102 8.65 0.49 -10.28
N ASP A 103 8.54 -0.83 -10.17
CA ASP A 103 7.49 -1.63 -10.83
C ASP A 103 6.10 -1.15 -10.39
N VAL A 104 5.90 -0.84 -9.11
CA VAL A 104 4.64 -0.31 -8.60
C VAL A 104 4.36 1.09 -9.13
N VAL A 105 5.37 1.96 -9.23
CA VAL A 105 5.25 3.28 -9.84
C VAL A 105 4.83 3.14 -11.30
N ASP A 106 5.51 2.32 -12.08
CA ASP A 106 5.20 2.09 -13.50
C ASP A 106 3.79 1.53 -13.69
N GLU A 107 3.34 0.61 -12.84
CA GLU A 107 1.97 0.10 -12.82
C GLU A 107 0.93 1.20 -12.57
N ILE A 108 1.20 2.10 -11.63
CA ILE A 108 0.31 3.24 -11.34
C ILE A 108 0.26 4.15 -12.55
N GLU A 109 1.41 4.56 -13.07
CA GLU A 109 1.49 5.51 -14.17
C GLU A 109 0.86 5.01 -15.46
N LYS A 110 0.93 3.69 -15.71
CA LYS A 110 0.22 3.05 -16.82
C LYS A 110 -1.29 3.23 -16.75
N GLU A 111 -1.87 3.22 -15.54
CA GLU A 111 -3.32 3.32 -15.32
C GLU A 111 -3.81 4.76 -15.21
N ILE A 112 -3.06 5.65 -14.54
CA ILE A 112 -3.52 7.00 -14.21
C ILE A 112 -2.83 8.12 -15.00
N GLY A 113 -1.72 7.84 -15.70
CA GLY A 113 -0.95 8.79 -16.50
C GLY A 113 0.54 8.85 -16.12
N VAL A 114 1.39 9.14 -17.11
CA VAL A 114 2.86 9.17 -16.97
C VAL A 114 3.33 10.39 -16.16
N VAL A 115 4.38 10.21 -15.36
CA VAL A 115 4.99 11.23 -14.47
C VAL A 115 4.01 11.78 -13.41
N LYS A 116 3.08 10.93 -12.95
CA LYS A 116 2.13 11.32 -11.91
C LYS A 116 2.61 10.99 -10.50
N VAL A 117 3.43 9.95 -10.34
CA VAL A 117 3.93 9.57 -9.02
C VAL A 117 5.24 10.31 -8.77
N VAL A 118 5.22 11.28 -7.86
CA VAL A 118 6.36 12.20 -7.66
C VAL A 118 7.22 11.85 -6.46
N SER A 119 6.72 11.01 -5.56
CA SER A 119 7.48 10.62 -4.39
C SER A 119 7.07 9.29 -3.81
N VAL A 120 7.98 8.70 -3.03
CA VAL A 120 7.69 7.60 -2.12
C VAL A 120 8.15 7.94 -0.70
N THR A 121 7.34 7.60 0.29
CA THR A 121 7.73 7.56 1.70
C THR A 121 7.75 6.11 2.19
N THR A 122 8.88 5.64 2.69
CA THR A 122 9.03 4.28 3.24
C THR A 122 9.44 4.31 4.70
N ASP A 123 9.53 3.16 5.36
CA ASP A 123 10.26 3.07 6.64
C ASP A 123 11.73 3.50 6.49
N ASN A 124 12.41 3.75 7.61
CA ASN A 124 13.81 4.21 7.60
C ASN A 124 14.82 3.05 7.68
N ALA A 125 14.44 1.85 7.25
CA ALA A 125 15.35 0.71 7.27
C ALA A 125 16.58 0.96 6.37
N SER A 126 17.69 0.31 6.70
CA SER A 126 18.97 0.55 6.01
C SER A 126 18.92 0.21 4.52
N ASN A 127 18.15 -0.81 4.15
CA ASN A 127 17.91 -1.19 2.76
C ASN A 127 17.05 -0.14 2.00
N MET A 128 16.12 0.54 2.67
CA MET A 128 15.34 1.62 2.05
C MET A 128 16.23 2.78 1.64
N ARG A 129 17.21 3.18 2.47
CA ARG A 129 18.15 4.25 2.09
C ARG A 129 18.90 3.96 0.79
N SER A 130 19.31 2.71 0.61
CA SER A 130 19.93 2.28 -0.65
C SER A 130 18.92 2.29 -1.80
N ALA A 131 17.66 1.92 -1.55
CA ALA A 131 16.61 1.96 -2.56
C ALA A 131 16.28 3.38 -3.02
N TRP A 132 16.21 4.33 -2.07
CA TRP A 132 15.97 5.75 -2.34
C TRP A 132 17.00 6.32 -3.29
N SER A 133 18.29 6.08 -3.01
CA SER A 133 19.38 6.57 -3.86
C SER A 133 19.30 6.02 -5.29
N ILE A 134 18.90 4.75 -5.46
CA ILE A 134 18.70 4.16 -6.78
C ILE A 134 17.52 4.84 -7.48
N LEU A 135 16.37 4.95 -6.83
CA LEU A 135 15.16 5.54 -7.40
C LEU A 135 15.36 6.99 -7.84
N GLU A 136 15.97 7.82 -7.00
CA GLU A 136 16.24 9.23 -7.30
C GLU A 136 17.24 9.42 -8.45
N GLN A 137 18.16 8.46 -8.65
CA GLN A 137 19.08 8.47 -9.79
C GLN A 137 18.41 8.00 -11.09
N THR A 138 17.51 7.01 -11.01
CA THR A 138 16.87 6.41 -12.19
C THR A 138 15.64 7.19 -12.66
N CYS A 139 15.00 7.95 -11.77
CA CYS A 139 13.74 8.65 -12.03
C CYS A 139 13.91 10.16 -11.76
N PRO A 140 14.25 10.96 -12.78
CA PRO A 140 14.45 12.41 -12.61
C PRO A 140 13.21 13.09 -12.02
N GLY A 141 13.40 13.84 -10.92
CA GLY A 141 12.31 14.56 -10.25
C GLY A 141 11.48 13.71 -9.27
N PHE A 142 11.80 12.43 -9.12
CA PHE A 142 11.23 11.57 -8.08
C PHE A 142 11.94 11.80 -6.75
N LEU A 143 11.17 11.89 -5.66
CA LEU A 143 11.70 12.09 -4.30
C LEU A 143 11.43 10.88 -3.42
N ALA A 144 12.46 10.30 -2.82
CA ALA A 144 12.32 9.18 -1.91
C ALA A 144 12.67 9.58 -0.47
N THR A 145 11.74 9.36 0.47
CA THR A 145 11.85 9.87 1.84
C THR A 145 11.59 8.80 2.90
N GLY A 146 12.13 9.05 4.08
CA GLY A 146 11.84 8.26 5.27
C GLY A 146 10.58 8.70 6.00
N CYS A 147 9.97 7.75 6.72
CA CYS A 147 8.85 7.96 7.60
C CYS A 147 9.23 8.84 8.80
N ALA A 148 8.54 9.98 8.93
CA ALA A 148 8.72 10.90 10.05
C ALA A 148 8.35 10.28 11.40
N ALA A 149 7.31 9.44 11.46
CA ALA A 149 6.92 8.75 12.69
C ALA A 149 8.03 7.79 13.17
N HIS A 150 8.66 7.08 12.22
CA HIS A 150 9.81 6.22 12.54
C HIS A 150 11.02 7.06 12.98
N GLY A 151 11.29 8.18 12.31
CA GLY A 151 12.32 9.13 12.71
C GLY A 151 12.12 9.65 14.14
N LEU A 152 10.88 10.01 14.51
CA LEU A 152 10.53 10.44 15.86
C LEU A 152 10.75 9.30 16.88
N ARG A 153 10.36 8.06 16.57
CA ARG A 153 10.60 6.90 17.43
C ARG A 153 12.10 6.72 17.73
N LEU A 154 12.94 6.79 16.70
CA LEU A 154 14.40 6.68 16.87
C LEU A 154 14.94 7.81 17.75
N LEU A 155 14.51 9.06 17.50
CA LEU A 155 14.92 10.20 18.31
C LEU A 155 14.51 10.04 19.78
N MET A 156 13.29 9.60 20.05
CA MET A 156 12.80 9.39 21.42
C MET A 156 13.58 8.28 22.12
N LYS A 157 13.90 7.20 21.42
CA LYS A 157 14.74 6.13 21.93
C LYS A 157 16.14 6.62 22.30
N ASP A 158 16.74 7.43 21.43
CA ASP A 158 18.10 7.95 21.63
C ASP A 158 18.18 8.99 22.76
N VAL A 159 17.18 9.88 22.87
CA VAL A 159 17.18 10.98 23.85
C VAL A 159 16.62 10.56 25.20
N LEU A 160 15.54 9.77 25.22
CA LEU A 160 14.79 9.47 26.44
C LEU A 160 14.99 8.03 26.94
N GLY A 161 15.58 7.14 26.14
CA GLY A 161 15.75 5.72 26.49
C GLY A 161 14.43 4.93 26.55
N PHE A 162 13.31 5.51 26.13
CA PHE A 162 12.02 4.84 26.05
C PHE A 162 11.74 4.40 24.61
N ASP A 163 11.28 3.16 24.46
CA ASP A 163 10.74 2.68 23.19
C ASP A 163 9.21 2.87 23.22
N ILE A 164 8.70 3.71 22.34
CA ILE A 164 7.27 4.04 22.25
C ILE A 164 6.81 3.44 20.93
N LEU A 165 5.97 2.40 21.02
CA LEU A 165 5.62 1.39 20.00
C LEU A 165 6.61 0.22 19.90
#